data_AF-A0A427B1G6-F1
#
_entry.id   AF-A0A427B1G6-F1
#
_cell.length_a   1.000
_cell.length_b   1.000
_cell.length_c   1.000
_cell.angle_alpha   90.00
_cell.angle_beta   90.00
_cell.angle_gamma   90.00
#
_symmetry.space_group_name_H-M   'P 1'
#
loop_
_entity.id
_entity.type
_entity.pdbx_description
1 polymer ?
#
loop_
_entity_poly.entity_id
_entity_poly.type
_entity_poly.pdbx_seq_one_letter_code
_entity_poly.pdbx_strand_id
1 'polypeptide(L)'
;MGLVDVFRAKVVDISEHSLTIEVTGDPGKMVAVQRNLSKFGIKEIARTGKIALRREKMGQTAPFWRFSAASYPDLEGTISSNPLFTSTTKTRFNGNLDQSSGGDVYPVEPYEGFLVNQVLDAHWGILDDEDPSGLCSHTLSILVNDFPGVLNLVTGVFARRGYNIQSLAVGPAEKEGISRITTVVPGTDESIGKLVQQLYKLIDVHEVQDITHLPFAERELMLIKVAVNTPARRDILDIADIFRAKAVDVSDHTVTLQLTGDLDKMIALQRLLEPYGICEVARTGRVALVRESGVDSKYLRGYSLPF
;
A
#
# COMPACT_ATOMS: atom_id res chain seq x y z
N MET A 1 -16.61 25.65 -4.49
CA MET A 1 -16.10 25.00 -5.72
C MET A 1 -14.78 25.61 -6.20
N GLY A 2 -14.69 26.91 -6.51
CA GLY A 2 -13.48 27.48 -7.14
C GLY A 2 -12.13 27.20 -6.46
N LEU A 3 -12.04 27.17 -5.13
CA LEU A 3 -10.78 26.89 -4.43
C LEU A 3 -10.32 25.41 -4.57
N VAL A 4 -11.27 24.48 -4.71
CA VAL A 4 -10.99 23.05 -4.92
C VAL A 4 -10.35 22.86 -6.29
N ASP A 5 -10.88 23.52 -7.32
CA ASP A 5 -10.36 23.45 -8.68
C ASP A 5 -8.97 24.07 -8.80
N VAL A 6 -8.73 25.20 -8.12
CA VAL A 6 -7.41 25.87 -8.07
C VAL A 6 -6.32 24.90 -7.60
N PHE A 7 -6.63 24.07 -6.60
CA PHE A 7 -5.68 23.09 -6.08
C PHE A 7 -5.82 21.71 -6.71
N ARG A 8 -6.61 21.52 -7.78
CA ARG A 8 -6.89 20.20 -8.37
C ARG A 8 -7.26 19.17 -7.27
N ALA A 9 -8.01 19.64 -6.28
CA ALA A 9 -8.51 18.82 -5.20
C ALA A 9 -9.77 18.09 -5.67
N LYS A 10 -10.12 16.99 -5.00
CA LYS A 10 -11.33 16.23 -5.27
C LYS A 10 -12.23 16.29 -4.07
N VAL A 11 -13.52 16.58 -4.24
CA VAL A 11 -14.49 16.49 -3.16
C VAL A 11 -14.78 15.01 -2.88
N VAL A 12 -14.70 14.62 -1.60
CA VAL A 12 -14.87 13.23 -1.15
C VAL A 12 -16.17 13.04 -0.37
N ASP A 13 -16.57 14.05 0.41
CA ASP A 13 -17.82 14.04 1.17
C ASP A 13 -18.38 15.46 1.27
N ILE A 14 -19.71 15.58 1.29
CA ILE A 14 -20.43 16.84 1.49
C ILE A 14 -21.52 16.55 2.52
N SER A 15 -21.56 17.36 3.59
CA SER A 15 -22.64 17.37 4.57
C SER A 15 -23.23 18.77 4.71
N GLU A 16 -24.22 18.94 5.58
CA GLU A 16 -24.81 20.26 5.87
C GLU A 16 -23.81 21.25 6.48
N HIS A 17 -22.79 20.75 7.19
CA HIS A 17 -21.88 21.57 7.99
C HIS A 17 -20.39 21.31 7.74
N SER A 18 -20.06 20.45 6.78
CA SER A 18 -18.67 20.16 6.42
C SER A 18 -18.52 19.74 4.95
N LEU A 19 -17.29 19.91 4.48
CA LEU A 19 -16.85 19.51 3.17
C LEU A 19 -15.51 18.80 3.33
N THR A 20 -15.44 17.53 2.93
CA THR A 20 -14.19 16.77 2.94
C THR A 20 -13.60 16.77 1.54
N ILE A 21 -12.34 17.17 1.44
CA ILE A 21 -11.60 17.20 0.17
C ILE A 21 -10.33 16.37 0.27
N GLU A 22 -9.99 15.74 -0.85
CA GLU A 22 -8.74 15.03 -1.07
C GLU A 22 -7.82 15.92 -1.90
N VAL A 23 -6.57 16.06 -1.44
CA VAL A 23 -5.56 16.85 -2.15
C VAL A 23 -4.25 16.09 -2.20
N THR A 24 -3.68 15.99 -3.39
CA THR A 24 -2.35 15.40 -3.62
C THR A 24 -1.45 16.42 -4.28
N GLY A 25 -0.18 16.47 -3.86
CA GLY A 25 0.85 17.27 -4.53
C GLY A 25 2.10 17.44 -3.68
N ASP A 26 2.94 18.37 -4.11
CA ASP A 26 4.20 18.70 -3.44
C ASP A 26 3.96 19.46 -2.11
N PRO A 27 4.96 19.52 -1.22
CA PRO A 27 4.83 20.20 0.06
C PRO A 27 4.43 21.68 -0.05
N GLY A 28 4.86 22.39 -1.09
CA GLY A 28 4.49 23.79 -1.31
C GLY A 28 3.00 23.95 -1.55
N LYS A 29 2.44 23.09 -2.41
CA LYS A 29 0.99 23.02 -2.62
C LYS A 29 0.24 22.68 -1.33
N MET A 30 0.72 21.74 -0.52
CA MET A 30 0.05 21.37 0.75
C MET A 30 0.00 22.55 1.73
N VAL A 31 1.11 23.28 1.88
CA VAL A 31 1.17 24.48 2.74
C VAL A 31 0.21 25.56 2.22
N ALA A 32 0.16 25.77 0.91
CA ALA A 32 -0.76 26.73 0.30
C ALA A 32 -2.23 26.36 0.53
N VAL A 33 -2.59 25.08 0.38
CA VAL A 33 -3.94 24.55 0.64
C VAL A 33 -4.32 24.81 2.09
N GLN A 34 -3.48 24.39 3.04
CA GLN A 34 -3.75 24.54 4.47
C GLN A 34 -3.90 26.01 4.87
N ARG A 35 -3.04 26.89 4.34
CA ARG A 35 -3.12 28.35 4.59
C ARG A 35 -4.40 28.99 4.05
N ASN A 36 -4.87 28.55 2.88
CA ASN A 36 -6.09 29.13 2.31
C ASN A 36 -7.35 28.57 2.99
N LEU A 37 -7.32 27.31 3.41
CA LEU A 37 -8.44 26.65 4.06
C LEU A 37 -8.56 26.97 5.56
N SER A 38 -7.48 27.40 6.21
CA SER A 38 -7.52 27.77 7.64
C SER A 38 -8.56 28.85 7.97
N LYS A 39 -8.86 29.74 7.02
CA LYS A 39 -9.89 30.79 7.15
C LYS A 39 -11.31 30.24 7.29
N PHE A 40 -11.55 29.01 6.85
CA PHE A 40 -12.86 28.35 6.90
C PHE A 40 -13.01 27.44 8.13
N GLY A 41 -11.97 27.29 8.96
CA GLY A 41 -11.97 26.40 10.11
C GLY A 41 -11.76 24.94 9.72
N ILE A 42 -10.51 24.50 9.64
CA ILE A 42 -10.20 23.10 9.37
C ILE A 42 -10.56 22.27 10.61
N LYS A 43 -11.57 21.40 10.46
CA LYS A 43 -12.01 20.50 11.54
C LYS A 43 -11.01 19.35 11.77
N GLU A 44 -10.58 18.72 10.69
CA GLU A 44 -9.79 17.49 10.76
C GLU A 44 -8.81 17.40 9.59
N ILE A 45 -7.61 16.88 9.84
CA ILE A 45 -6.63 16.56 8.79
C ILE A 45 -6.12 15.12 9.01
N ALA A 46 -6.23 14.30 7.97
CA ALA A 46 -5.47 13.06 7.83
C ALA A 46 -4.55 13.21 6.61
N ARG A 47 -3.25 13.01 6.82
CA ARG A 47 -2.24 13.09 5.75
C ARG A 47 -1.13 12.09 5.99
N THR A 48 -0.47 11.75 4.90
CA THR A 48 0.68 10.84 4.89
C THR A 48 1.95 11.56 4.48
N GLY A 49 3.08 10.88 4.64
CA GLY A 49 4.41 11.37 4.31
C GLY A 49 4.70 11.44 2.82
N LYS A 50 5.96 11.79 2.52
CA LYS A 50 6.48 11.80 1.15
C LYS A 50 6.77 10.36 0.72
N ILE A 51 6.51 10.07 -0.55
CA ILE A 51 6.98 8.87 -1.23
C ILE A 51 7.88 9.26 -2.39
N ALA A 52 8.84 8.41 -2.69
CA ALA A 52 9.77 8.64 -3.78
C ALA A 52 10.14 7.31 -4.41
N LEU A 53 10.16 7.28 -5.74
CA LEU A 53 10.82 6.26 -6.53
C LEU A 53 11.98 6.89 -7.28
N ARG A 54 13.04 6.12 -7.49
CA ARG A 54 14.16 6.56 -8.34
C ARG A 54 13.65 6.79 -9.77
N ARG A 55 13.99 7.93 -10.37
CA ARG A 55 13.77 8.18 -11.81
C ARG A 55 14.88 7.54 -12.62
N GLU A 56 14.53 6.99 -13.77
CA GLU A 56 15.52 6.51 -14.73
C GLU A 56 15.95 7.64 -15.66
N LYS A 57 17.18 7.55 -16.18
CA LYS A 57 17.70 8.53 -17.14
C LYS A 57 17.46 8.01 -18.54
N MET A 58 16.95 8.88 -19.41
CA MET A 58 16.80 8.58 -20.84
C MET A 58 18.18 8.30 -21.46
N GLY A 59 18.29 7.22 -22.23
CA GLY A 59 19.53 6.74 -22.84
C GLY A 59 20.43 5.88 -21.94
N GLN A 60 20.02 5.56 -20.70
CA GLN A 60 20.72 4.55 -19.89
C GLN A 60 20.15 3.16 -20.09
N THR A 61 21.02 2.15 -20.20
CA THR A 61 20.62 0.75 -20.21
C THR A 61 19.90 0.40 -18.91
N ALA A 62 18.72 -0.21 -19.01
CA ALA A 62 17.98 -0.67 -17.85
C ALA A 62 18.89 -1.59 -17.02
N PRO A 63 19.08 -1.34 -15.71
CA PRO A 63 19.90 -2.21 -14.88
C PRO A 63 19.19 -3.56 -14.73
N PHE A 64 19.57 -4.54 -15.55
CA PHE A 64 19.26 -5.99 -15.49
C PHE A 64 18.10 -6.40 -14.56
N TRP A 65 16.93 -5.83 -14.73
CA TRP A 65 15.76 -6.30 -14.01
C TRP A 65 15.42 -7.65 -14.62
N ARG A 66 15.38 -8.70 -13.79
CA ARG A 66 14.90 -10.03 -14.15
C ARG A 66 13.40 -9.93 -14.48
N PHE A 67 13.06 -9.34 -15.63
CA PHE A 67 11.68 -9.16 -16.04
C PHE A 67 11.08 -10.49 -16.49
N SER A 68 9.77 -10.62 -16.28
CA SER A 68 8.95 -11.71 -16.76
C SER A 68 9.11 -11.87 -18.28
N ALA A 69 9.08 -13.10 -18.79
CA ALA A 69 9.18 -13.41 -20.22
C ALA A 69 8.13 -12.64 -21.06
N ALA A 70 7.00 -12.25 -20.45
CA ALA A 70 5.97 -11.42 -21.09
C ALA A 70 6.45 -10.00 -21.47
N SER A 71 7.47 -9.47 -20.78
CA SER A 71 8.06 -8.17 -21.10
C SER A 71 9.07 -8.24 -22.25
N TYR A 72 9.32 -9.39 -22.88
CA TYR A 72 10.16 -9.50 -24.08
C TYR A 72 9.76 -10.76 -24.88
N PRO A 73 8.82 -10.68 -25.83
CA PRO A 73 8.46 -11.82 -26.67
C PRO A 73 9.65 -12.35 -27.50
N ASP A 74 10.65 -11.50 -27.74
CA ASP A 74 11.82 -11.81 -28.56
C ASP A 74 12.89 -12.66 -27.81
N LEU A 75 12.67 -12.95 -26.51
CA LEU A 75 13.54 -13.84 -25.71
C LEU A 75 13.11 -15.32 -25.76
N GLU A 76 12.24 -15.71 -26.70
CA GLU A 76 12.04 -17.12 -27.05
C GLU A 76 13.23 -17.64 -27.88
N GLY A 77 14.33 -18.01 -27.21
CA GLY A 77 15.47 -18.59 -27.90
C GLY A 77 16.65 -18.94 -27.01
N THR A 78 16.58 -20.11 -26.39
CA THR A 78 17.58 -21.21 -26.43
C THR A 78 17.43 -22.05 -25.16
N ILE A 79 16.37 -22.86 -25.07
CA ILE A 79 16.38 -24.01 -24.17
C ILE A 79 17.24 -25.06 -24.88
N SER A 80 18.45 -25.29 -24.38
CA SER A 80 19.28 -26.39 -24.83
C SER A 80 18.54 -27.70 -24.57
N SER A 81 18.06 -28.30 -25.65
CA SER A 81 17.47 -29.63 -25.69
C SER A 81 18.47 -30.68 -25.20
N ASN A 82 18.08 -31.48 -24.22
CA ASN A 82 18.43 -32.89 -24.20
C ASN A 82 17.27 -33.68 -23.56
N PRO A 83 16.62 -34.60 -24.30
CA PRO A 83 15.53 -35.42 -23.78
C PRO A 83 16.12 -36.72 -23.22
N LEU A 84 15.68 -37.14 -22.03
CA LEU A 84 15.79 -38.54 -21.63
C LEU A 84 14.64 -38.87 -20.66
N PHE A 85 13.64 -39.57 -21.22
CA PHE A 85 12.72 -40.41 -20.48
C PHE A 85 13.52 -41.39 -19.60
N THR A 86 13.07 -41.65 -18.37
CA THR A 86 12.57 -42.98 -17.94
C THR A 86 12.16 -42.99 -16.46
N SER A 87 11.25 -43.91 -16.19
CA SER A 87 10.48 -44.19 -14.98
C SER A 87 11.27 -44.61 -13.74
N THR A 88 10.64 -44.37 -12.58
CA THR A 88 10.52 -45.27 -11.43
C THR A 88 11.62 -46.31 -11.19
N THR A 89 12.49 -46.12 -10.19
CA THR A 89 12.80 -47.17 -9.18
C THR A 89 13.65 -46.65 -8.02
N LYS A 90 13.29 -47.10 -6.80
CA LYS A 90 14.14 -47.10 -5.61
C LYS A 90 15.43 -47.88 -5.89
N THR A 91 16.61 -47.31 -5.61
CA THR A 91 17.74 -48.10 -5.06
C THR A 91 18.72 -47.20 -4.33
N ARG A 92 19.04 -47.58 -3.08
CA ARG A 92 20.20 -47.10 -2.30
C ARG A 92 21.48 -47.46 -3.04
N PHE A 93 22.50 -46.60 -3.07
CA PHE A 93 23.89 -47.07 -3.00
C PHE A 93 24.83 -46.04 -2.35
N ASN A 94 25.81 -46.64 -1.69
CA ASN A 94 26.79 -46.16 -0.73
C ASN A 94 28.01 -45.53 -1.44
N GLY A 95 28.73 -44.65 -0.74
CA GLY A 95 30.20 -44.71 -0.69
C GLY A 95 31.02 -43.68 -1.48
N ASN A 96 31.72 -42.85 -0.69
CA ASN A 96 33.08 -42.32 -0.84
C ASN A 96 33.40 -41.21 -1.86
N LEU A 97 33.39 -39.98 -1.31
CA LEU A 97 34.55 -39.12 -1.04
C LEU A 97 35.78 -39.28 -1.96
N ASP A 98 35.99 -38.27 -2.81
CA ASP A 98 37.33 -37.76 -3.13
C ASP A 98 37.34 -36.25 -2.87
N GLN A 99 38.25 -35.85 -1.98
CA GLN A 99 38.52 -34.46 -1.64
C GLN A 99 39.32 -33.80 -2.77
N SER A 100 38.86 -32.64 -3.25
CA SER A 100 39.78 -31.62 -3.76
C SER A 100 39.36 -30.25 -3.24
N SER A 101 40.39 -29.50 -2.88
CA SER A 101 40.44 -28.37 -1.95
C SER A 101 39.92 -27.05 -2.51
N GLY A 102 39.33 -26.23 -1.63
CA GLY A 102 39.48 -24.77 -1.72
C GLY A 102 38.18 -23.96 -1.71
N GLY A 103 37.62 -23.75 -0.52
CA GLY A 103 36.62 -22.72 -0.27
C GLY A 103 35.73 -23.09 0.91
N ASP A 104 35.84 -22.36 2.02
CA ASP A 104 34.95 -22.48 3.17
C ASP A 104 33.58 -21.88 2.80
N VAL A 105 32.82 -22.59 1.96
CA VAL A 105 31.41 -22.33 1.75
C VAL A 105 30.68 -23.13 2.82
N TYR A 106 30.11 -22.44 3.81
CA TYR A 106 29.19 -23.05 4.76
C TYR A 106 28.16 -23.87 3.97
N PRO A 107 27.86 -25.12 4.36
CA PRO A 107 26.72 -25.82 3.81
C PRO A 107 25.51 -24.93 4.05
N VAL A 108 24.89 -24.44 2.97
CA VAL A 108 23.54 -23.86 3.08
C VAL A 108 22.68 -25.05 3.44
N GLU A 109 22.37 -25.17 4.74
CA GLU A 109 21.40 -26.15 5.20
C GLU A 109 20.14 -25.99 4.35
N PRO A 110 19.52 -27.11 3.90
CA PRO A 110 18.24 -27.01 3.22
C PRO A 110 17.32 -26.22 4.16
N TYR A 111 16.70 -25.17 3.63
CA TYR A 111 15.71 -24.35 4.33
C TYR A 111 14.50 -25.24 4.70
N GLU A 112 14.64 -26.08 5.72
CA GLU A 112 13.53 -26.77 6.35
C GLU A 112 12.97 -25.86 7.44
N GLY A 113 11.73 -25.41 7.24
CA GLY A 113 10.87 -25.05 8.35
C GLY A 113 10.97 -23.62 8.87
N PHE A 114 11.01 -22.61 8.00
CA PHE A 114 10.16 -21.46 8.30
C PHE A 114 8.76 -21.82 7.81
N LEU A 115 7.90 -22.21 8.76
CA LEU A 115 6.50 -21.81 8.66
C LEU A 115 6.52 -20.29 8.66
N VAL A 116 6.71 -19.71 7.48
CA VAL A 116 6.29 -18.35 7.21
C VAL A 116 4.82 -18.38 7.57
N ASN A 117 4.45 -17.83 8.73
CA ASN A 117 3.07 -17.48 9.02
C ASN A 117 2.58 -16.86 7.74
N GLN A 118 1.64 -17.55 7.06
CA GLN A 118 1.19 -17.21 5.71
C GLN A 118 1.25 -15.72 5.56
N VAL A 119 2.18 -15.24 4.73
CA VAL A 119 2.13 -13.88 4.23
C VAL A 119 0.71 -13.77 3.71
N LEU A 120 -0.11 -13.03 4.46
CA LEU A 120 -1.53 -12.90 4.22
C LEU A 120 -1.71 -12.73 2.72
N ASP A 121 -2.57 -13.58 2.15
CA ASP A 121 -2.90 -13.84 0.73
C ASP A 121 -2.55 -12.72 -0.28
N ALA A 122 -2.58 -12.98 -1.59
CA ALA A 122 -2.38 -11.99 -2.67
C ALA A 122 -3.32 -10.75 -2.66
N HIS A 123 -4.10 -10.58 -1.58
CA HIS A 123 -4.93 -9.46 -1.16
C HIS A 123 -4.38 -8.70 0.08
N TRP A 124 -3.16 -8.99 0.56
CA TRP A 124 -2.53 -8.32 1.72
C TRP A 124 -3.33 -8.41 3.03
N GLY A 125 -4.13 -9.46 3.23
CA GLY A 125 -4.82 -9.70 4.49
C GLY A 125 -6.07 -8.86 4.72
N ILE A 126 -6.76 -8.47 3.65
CA ILE A 126 -8.16 -8.09 3.78
C ILE A 126 -8.90 -9.32 4.31
N LEU A 127 -9.18 -9.29 5.61
CA LEU A 127 -10.18 -10.16 6.21
C LEU A 127 -11.51 -9.51 5.84
N ASP A 128 -12.25 -10.18 4.96
CA ASP A 128 -13.60 -9.76 4.60
C ASP A 128 -14.50 -9.84 5.84
N ASP A 129 -15.48 -8.93 5.93
CA ASP A 129 -16.43 -8.86 7.04
C ASP A 129 -17.28 -10.16 7.22
N GLU A 130 -17.08 -11.17 6.37
CA GLU A 130 -17.82 -12.45 6.33
C GLU A 130 -17.06 -13.64 6.97
N ASP A 131 -15.89 -13.43 7.58
CA ASP A 131 -15.18 -14.52 8.25
C ASP A 131 -15.93 -14.98 9.52
N PRO A 132 -16.29 -16.28 9.66
CA PRO A 132 -17.03 -16.81 10.82
C PRO A 132 -16.21 -16.78 12.12
N SER A 133 -14.92 -16.43 12.03
CA SER A 133 -14.01 -16.28 13.16
C SER A 133 -14.17 -14.94 13.90
N GLY A 134 -14.91 -13.98 13.33
CA GLY A 134 -15.07 -12.63 13.88
C GLY A 134 -13.80 -11.78 13.77
N LEU A 135 -12.83 -12.20 12.94
CA LEU A 135 -11.61 -11.47 12.68
C LEU A 135 -11.86 -10.51 11.50
N CYS A 136 -11.74 -9.21 11.72
CA CYS A 136 -11.92 -8.21 10.67
C CYS A 136 -10.77 -7.18 10.69
N SER A 137 -10.68 -6.37 9.64
CA SER A 137 -9.63 -5.35 9.52
C SER A 137 -10.09 -4.04 10.16
N HIS A 138 -9.57 -3.73 11.36
CA HIS A 138 -9.94 -2.52 12.07
C HIS A 138 -9.10 -1.32 11.64
N THR A 139 -9.76 -0.19 11.38
CA THR A 139 -9.10 1.09 11.08
C THR A 139 -9.15 1.98 12.30
N LEU A 140 -7.98 2.29 12.87
CA LEU A 140 -7.83 3.16 14.03
C LEU A 140 -7.28 4.53 13.62
N SER A 141 -7.86 5.58 14.16
CA SER A 141 -7.36 6.95 14.10
C SER A 141 -6.88 7.38 15.48
N ILE A 142 -5.61 7.73 15.59
CA ILE A 142 -4.94 8.03 16.86
C ILE A 142 -4.37 9.45 16.78
N LEU A 143 -4.78 10.33 17.69
CA LEU A 143 -4.20 11.65 17.86
C LEU A 143 -3.10 11.59 18.92
N VAL A 144 -1.91 12.05 18.56
CA VAL A 144 -0.72 11.97 19.40
C VAL A 144 0.05 13.28 19.40
N ASN A 145 0.88 13.50 20.43
CA ASN A 145 1.86 14.59 20.39
C ASN A 145 2.88 14.37 19.26
N ASP A 146 3.24 15.45 18.56
CA ASP A 146 4.26 15.45 17.52
C ASP A 146 5.67 15.63 18.12
N PHE A 147 6.12 14.63 18.88
CA PHE A 147 7.46 14.59 19.48
C PHE A 147 8.27 13.36 19.03
N PRO A 148 9.62 13.49 18.96
CA PRO A 148 10.49 12.35 18.67
C PRO A 148 10.26 11.19 19.64
N GLY A 149 10.13 9.97 19.09
CA GLY A 149 9.93 8.75 19.88
C GLY A 149 8.47 8.34 20.12
N VAL A 150 7.51 9.26 19.97
CA VAL A 150 6.07 8.96 20.17
C VAL A 150 5.59 7.87 19.22
N LEU A 151 5.98 7.93 17.94
CA LEU A 151 5.65 6.89 16.98
C LEU A 151 6.15 5.51 17.43
N ASN A 152 7.38 5.43 17.94
CA ASN A 152 7.97 4.18 18.42
C ASN A 152 7.23 3.64 19.66
N LEU A 153 6.77 4.52 20.56
CA LEU A 153 5.96 4.13 21.72
C LEU A 153 4.64 3.51 21.28
N VAL A 154 3.96 4.17 20.33
CA VAL A 154 2.69 3.71 19.76
C VAL A 154 2.89 2.37 19.05
N THR A 155 3.80 2.27 18.07
CA THR A 155 4.10 1.02 17.35
C THR A 155 4.59 -0.09 18.28
N GLY A 156 5.31 0.27 19.35
CA GLY A 156 5.76 -0.66 20.38
C GLY A 156 4.63 -1.29 21.21
N VAL A 157 3.45 -0.68 21.30
CA VAL A 157 2.26 -1.33 21.90
C VAL A 157 1.75 -2.44 20.99
N PHE A 158 1.64 -2.19 19.68
CA PHE A 158 1.21 -3.21 18.71
C PHE A 158 2.19 -4.40 18.69
N ALA A 159 3.49 -4.12 18.57
CA ALA A 159 4.53 -5.14 18.49
C ALA A 159 4.58 -6.03 19.75
N ARG A 160 4.53 -5.46 20.96
CA ARG A 160 4.55 -6.23 22.22
C ARG A 160 3.35 -7.15 22.41
N ARG A 161 2.23 -6.83 21.75
CA ARG A 161 0.99 -7.62 21.80
C ARG A 161 0.86 -8.59 20.63
N GLY A 162 1.80 -8.57 19.69
CA GLY A 162 1.78 -9.44 18.51
C GLY A 162 0.77 -9.02 17.44
N TYR A 163 0.33 -7.76 17.41
CA TYR A 163 -0.53 -7.27 16.33
C TYR A 163 0.29 -6.99 15.07
N ASN A 164 -0.17 -7.52 13.95
CA ASN A 164 0.41 -7.22 12.63
C ASN A 164 -0.18 -5.92 12.09
N ILE A 165 0.63 -4.88 11.88
CA ILE A 165 0.17 -3.63 11.29
C ILE A 165 0.14 -3.80 9.77
N GLN A 166 -1.05 -3.78 9.17
CA GLN A 166 -1.21 -3.89 7.71
C GLN A 166 -0.94 -2.57 6.99
N SER A 167 -1.30 -1.46 7.64
CA SER A 167 -1.12 -0.14 7.07
C SER A 167 -0.86 0.86 8.19
N LEU A 168 0.03 1.81 7.95
CA LEU A 168 0.37 2.89 8.88
C LEU A 168 0.66 4.16 8.10
N ALA A 169 -0.13 5.20 8.32
CA ALA A 169 0.11 6.53 7.82
C ALA A 169 0.21 7.50 8.99
N VAL A 170 1.20 8.39 8.95
CA VAL A 170 1.45 9.38 9.99
C VAL A 170 1.66 10.74 9.35
N GLY A 171 1.04 11.76 9.92
CA GLY A 171 1.30 13.14 9.50
C GLY A 171 0.74 14.15 10.51
N PRO A 172 1.25 15.39 10.50
CA PRO A 172 0.74 16.40 11.42
C PRO A 172 -0.75 16.69 11.16
N ALA A 173 -1.48 16.87 12.25
CA ALA A 173 -2.91 17.08 12.30
C ALA A 173 -3.28 18.56 12.09
N GLU A 174 -4.51 18.93 12.40
CA GLU A 174 -5.03 20.29 12.29
C GLU A 174 -4.38 21.29 13.25
N LYS A 175 -3.93 20.83 14.43
CA LYS A 175 -3.23 21.64 15.44
C LYS A 175 -1.72 21.44 15.38
N GLU A 176 -0.99 22.52 15.56
CA GLU A 176 0.47 22.46 15.65
C GLU A 176 0.92 21.64 16.88
N GLY A 177 1.94 20.82 16.72
CA GLY A 177 2.42 19.92 17.78
C GLY A 177 1.58 18.66 17.98
N ILE A 178 0.56 18.42 17.15
CA ILE A 178 -0.25 17.19 17.15
C ILE A 178 -0.09 16.49 15.81
N SER A 179 0.06 15.17 15.86
CA SER A 179 0.11 14.28 14.72
C SER A 179 -1.05 13.28 14.76
N ARG A 180 -1.54 12.90 13.59
CA ARG A 180 -2.55 11.86 13.42
C ARG A 180 -1.89 10.62 12.83
N ILE A 181 -2.13 9.49 13.48
CA ILE A 181 -1.74 8.17 13.01
C ILE A 181 -3.01 7.45 12.56
N THR A 182 -3.07 7.06 11.29
CA THR A 182 -4.08 6.14 10.77
C THR A 182 -3.42 4.78 10.63
N THR A 183 -3.99 3.75 11.27
CA THR A 183 -3.45 2.39 11.21
C THR A 183 -4.55 1.38 10.93
N VAL A 184 -4.19 0.32 10.21
CA VAL A 184 -5.08 -0.82 9.94
C VAL A 184 -4.49 -2.06 10.58
N VAL A 185 -5.29 -2.73 11.42
CA VAL A 185 -4.87 -3.90 12.20
C VAL A 185 -5.97 -4.96 12.16
N PRO A 186 -5.66 -6.21 11.77
CA PRO A 186 -6.59 -7.31 11.84
C PRO A 186 -6.78 -7.76 13.30
N GLY A 187 -8.02 -7.99 13.71
CA GLY A 187 -8.36 -8.35 15.07
C GLY A 187 -9.83 -8.66 15.23
N THR A 188 -10.20 -9.13 16.42
CA THR A 188 -11.59 -9.22 16.86
C THR A 188 -11.92 -7.94 17.63
N ASP A 189 -13.19 -7.55 17.67
CA ASP A 189 -13.64 -6.36 18.40
C ASP A 189 -13.15 -6.33 19.86
N GLU A 190 -13.16 -7.49 20.52
CA GLU A 190 -12.66 -7.62 21.90
C GLU A 190 -11.16 -7.36 22.01
N SER A 191 -10.37 -7.86 21.05
CA SER A 191 -8.92 -7.71 21.09
C SER A 191 -8.53 -6.28 20.75
N ILE A 192 -9.19 -5.65 19.79
CA ILE A 192 -9.00 -4.25 19.43
C ILE A 192 -9.46 -3.32 20.56
N GLY A 193 -10.58 -3.61 21.23
CA GLY A 193 -11.00 -2.87 22.43
C GLY A 193 -9.93 -2.88 23.53
N LYS A 194 -9.29 -4.03 23.77
CA LYS A 194 -8.15 -4.14 24.71
C LYS A 194 -6.92 -3.36 24.24
N LEU A 195 -6.64 -3.37 22.94
CA LEU A 195 -5.54 -2.62 22.33
C LEU A 195 -5.73 -1.11 22.48
N VAL A 196 -6.93 -0.61 22.17
CA VAL A 196 -7.34 0.80 22.36
C VAL A 196 -7.14 1.22 23.81
N GLN A 197 -7.57 0.40 24.77
CA GLN A 197 -7.33 0.67 26.19
C GLN A 197 -5.84 0.72 26.57
N GLN A 198 -4.95 -0.04 25.91
CA GLN A 198 -3.52 0.07 26.15
C GLN A 198 -2.93 1.35 25.55
N LEU A 199 -3.40 1.76 24.37
CA LEU A 199 -2.95 3.00 23.73
C LEU A 199 -3.30 4.23 24.58
N TYR A 200 -4.48 4.25 25.21
CA TYR A 200 -4.88 5.30 26.15
C TYR A 200 -4.02 5.40 27.42
N LYS A 201 -3.17 4.41 27.72
CA LYS A 201 -2.22 4.49 28.84
C LYS A 201 -0.95 5.28 28.49
N LEU A 202 -0.72 5.56 27.21
CA LEU A 202 0.40 6.35 26.77
C LEU A 202 0.10 7.84 27.02
N ILE A 203 1.02 8.53 27.68
CA ILE A 203 0.87 9.95 28.04
C ILE A 203 0.75 10.83 26.78
N ASP A 204 1.42 10.44 25.70
CA ASP A 204 1.45 11.19 24.45
C ASP A 204 0.24 10.97 23.53
N VAL A 205 -0.70 10.09 23.92
CA VAL A 205 -1.92 9.81 23.14
C VAL A 205 -3.07 10.64 23.70
N HIS A 206 -3.66 11.49 22.85
CA HIS A 206 -4.82 12.32 23.21
C HIS A 206 -6.13 11.60 22.99
N GLU A 207 -6.26 10.92 21.85
CA GLU A 207 -7.49 10.29 21.41
C GLU A 207 -7.19 9.06 20.57
N VAL A 208 -7.98 8.01 20.77
CA VAL A 208 -7.97 6.79 19.96
C VAL A 208 -9.40 6.49 19.56
N GLN A 209 -9.68 6.56 18.27
CA GLN A 209 -10.97 6.25 17.69
C GLN A 209 -10.87 5.02 16.79
N ASP A 210 -11.70 4.02 17.06
CA ASP A 210 -11.96 2.95 16.09
C ASP A 210 -13.08 3.44 15.15
N ILE A 211 -12.75 3.58 13.86
CA ILE A 211 -13.68 4.08 12.83
C ILE A 211 -14.24 2.96 11.95
N THR A 212 -13.95 1.69 12.28
CA THR A 212 -14.26 0.52 11.43
C THR A 212 -15.74 0.40 11.09
N HIS A 213 -16.62 0.65 12.05
CA HIS A 213 -18.08 0.57 11.86
C HIS A 213 -18.74 1.93 11.52
N LEU A 214 -17.94 2.98 11.32
CA LEU A 214 -18.43 4.29 10.91
C LEU A 214 -18.29 4.43 9.39
N PRO A 215 -19.17 5.19 8.72
CA PRO A 215 -18.95 5.52 7.33
C PRO A 215 -17.71 6.42 7.24
N PHE A 216 -16.60 5.93 6.68
CA PHE A 216 -15.37 6.70 6.52
C PHE A 216 -14.89 6.74 5.07
N ALA A 217 -14.23 7.84 4.72
CA ALA A 217 -13.54 8.02 3.48
C ALA A 217 -12.07 7.61 3.64
N GLU A 218 -11.64 6.59 2.90
CA GLU A 218 -10.24 6.19 2.84
C GLU A 218 -9.55 6.61 1.54
N ARG A 219 -8.27 6.97 1.65
CA ARG A 219 -7.39 7.19 0.50
C ARG A 219 -6.00 6.67 0.77
N GLU A 220 -5.36 6.26 -0.30
CA GLU A 220 -3.96 5.88 -0.34
C GLU A 220 -3.33 6.45 -1.61
N LEU A 221 -2.04 6.76 -1.55
CA LEU A 221 -1.23 7.15 -2.69
C LEU A 221 -0.21 6.05 -2.99
N MET A 222 -0.19 5.60 -4.24
CA MET A 222 0.74 4.59 -4.74
C MET A 222 1.55 5.14 -5.92
N LEU A 223 2.84 4.87 -5.90
CA LEU A 223 3.70 4.94 -7.07
C LEU A 223 4.03 3.51 -7.51
N ILE A 224 3.80 3.21 -8.78
CA ILE A 224 4.12 1.92 -9.39
C ILE A 224 4.99 2.14 -10.61
N LYS A 225 6.16 1.51 -10.62
CA LYS A 225 7.10 1.52 -11.74
C LYS A 225 6.97 0.19 -12.46
N VAL A 226 6.72 0.26 -13.76
CA VAL A 226 6.50 -0.91 -14.63
C VAL A 226 7.54 -0.91 -15.73
N ALA A 227 8.01 -2.10 -16.11
CA ALA A 227 8.83 -2.32 -17.27
C ALA A 227 8.01 -2.06 -18.53
N VAL A 228 8.62 -1.42 -19.52
CA VAL A 228 7.91 -1.01 -20.73
C VAL A 228 8.72 -1.29 -21.97
N ASN A 229 8.04 -1.91 -22.93
CA ASN A 229 8.51 -2.08 -24.30
C ASN A 229 7.82 -1.04 -25.19
N THR A 230 8.39 -0.77 -26.36
CA THR A 230 7.78 0.13 -27.35
C THR A 230 6.30 -0.17 -27.64
N PRO A 231 5.86 -1.43 -27.91
CA PRO A 231 4.44 -1.71 -28.13
C PRO A 231 3.61 -1.64 -26.84
N ALA A 232 4.08 -2.21 -25.74
CA ALA A 232 3.36 -2.29 -24.46
C ALA A 232 3.18 -0.91 -23.79
N ARG A 233 3.97 0.10 -24.17
CA ARG A 233 3.90 1.46 -23.64
C ARG A 233 2.50 2.05 -23.77
N ARG A 234 1.85 1.85 -24.92
CA ARG A 234 0.53 2.43 -25.18
C ARG A 234 -0.52 1.78 -24.30
N ASP A 235 -0.52 0.45 -24.23
CA ASP A 235 -1.45 -0.31 -23.39
C ASP A 235 -1.35 0.09 -21.92
N ILE A 236 -0.13 0.27 -21.40
CA ILE A 236 0.10 0.69 -20.01
C ILE A 236 -0.43 2.10 -19.75
N LEU A 237 -0.27 3.02 -20.71
CA LEU A 237 -0.82 4.38 -20.59
C LEU A 237 -2.35 4.37 -20.69
N ASP A 238 -2.92 3.54 -21.56
CA ASP A 238 -4.38 3.39 -21.68
C ASP A 238 -4.99 2.79 -20.40
N ILE A 239 -4.35 1.78 -19.80
CA ILE A 239 -4.72 1.24 -18.48
C ILE A 239 -4.61 2.33 -17.41
N ALA A 240 -3.53 3.12 -17.41
CA ALA A 240 -3.35 4.21 -16.47
C ALA A 240 -4.49 5.23 -16.57
N ASP A 241 -4.89 5.60 -17.78
CA ASP A 241 -5.97 6.56 -18.03
C ASP A 241 -7.33 6.04 -17.52
N ILE A 242 -7.64 4.75 -17.74
CA ILE A 242 -8.86 4.11 -17.20
C ILE A 242 -8.92 4.22 -15.68
N PHE A 243 -7.81 3.96 -15.00
CA PHE A 243 -7.71 4.06 -13.55
C PHE A 243 -7.55 5.50 -13.05
N ARG A 244 -7.52 6.49 -13.95
CA ARG A 244 -7.22 7.90 -13.65
C ARG A 244 -5.89 8.04 -12.90
N ALA A 245 -4.94 7.15 -13.21
CA ALA A 245 -3.57 7.25 -12.76
C ALA A 245 -2.83 8.29 -13.61
N LYS A 246 -1.82 8.92 -13.04
CA LYS A 246 -1.00 9.94 -13.72
C LYS A 246 0.38 9.37 -14.00
N ALA A 247 0.82 9.39 -15.25
CA ALA A 247 2.22 9.12 -15.57
C ALA A 247 3.11 10.26 -15.01
N VAL A 248 3.99 9.94 -14.06
CA VAL A 248 4.88 10.91 -13.40
C VAL A 248 6.30 10.87 -13.94
N ASP A 249 6.70 9.74 -14.53
CA ASP A 249 7.99 9.55 -15.15
C ASP A 249 7.85 8.56 -16.31
N VAL A 250 8.50 8.85 -17.42
CA VAL A 250 8.49 8.02 -18.63
C VAL A 250 9.92 7.96 -19.15
N SER A 251 10.45 6.75 -19.23
CA SER A 251 11.80 6.46 -19.72
C SER A 251 11.73 5.47 -20.90
N ASP A 252 12.89 5.09 -21.44
CA ASP A 252 12.97 4.17 -22.59
C ASP A 252 12.44 2.77 -22.26
N HIS A 253 12.70 2.29 -21.03
CA HIS A 253 12.37 0.94 -20.59
C HIS A 253 11.42 0.87 -19.40
N THR A 254 10.98 2.01 -18.86
CA THR A 254 10.12 2.06 -17.68
C THR A 254 9.12 3.20 -17.77
N VAL A 255 7.97 2.99 -17.13
CA VAL A 255 6.96 4.03 -16.88
C VAL A 255 6.62 3.99 -15.40
N THR A 256 6.62 5.15 -14.76
CA THR A 256 6.18 5.30 -13.38
C THR A 256 4.83 5.98 -13.35
N LEU A 257 3.85 5.31 -12.76
CA LEU A 257 2.48 5.78 -12.59
C LEU A 257 2.23 6.18 -11.14
N GLN A 258 1.45 7.24 -10.96
CA GLN A 258 0.92 7.70 -9.69
C GLN A 258 -0.58 7.41 -9.64
N LEU A 259 -1.02 6.67 -8.64
CA LEU A 259 -2.43 6.37 -8.40
C LEU A 259 -2.85 6.89 -7.02
N THR A 260 -4.03 7.50 -6.96
CA THR A 260 -4.71 7.83 -5.70
C THR A 260 -6.12 7.22 -5.70
N GLY A 261 -6.51 6.66 -4.57
CA GLY A 261 -7.75 5.90 -4.45
C GLY A 261 -7.82 5.05 -3.19
N ASP A 262 -8.80 4.18 -3.15
CA ASP A 262 -9.04 3.14 -2.15
C ASP A 262 -8.22 1.87 -2.43
N LEU A 263 -8.21 0.95 -1.47
CA LEU A 263 -7.38 -0.26 -1.54
C LEU A 263 -7.72 -1.15 -2.75
N ASP A 264 -9.00 -1.37 -3.03
CA ASP A 264 -9.45 -2.24 -4.13
C ASP A 264 -8.94 -1.72 -5.48
N LYS A 265 -9.02 -0.40 -5.69
CA LYS A 265 -8.52 0.24 -6.89
C LYS A 265 -7.01 0.08 -7.05
N MET A 266 -6.25 0.15 -5.95
CA MET A 266 -4.80 -0.07 -5.97
C MET A 266 -4.47 -1.51 -6.39
N ILE A 267 -5.14 -2.49 -5.77
CA ILE A 267 -4.93 -3.92 -6.04
C ILE A 267 -5.32 -4.24 -7.49
N ALA A 268 -6.46 -3.72 -7.96
CA ALA A 268 -6.93 -3.94 -9.33
C ALA A 268 -5.93 -3.39 -10.37
N LEU A 269 -5.39 -2.17 -10.16
CA LEU A 269 -4.37 -1.64 -11.06
C LEU A 269 -3.10 -2.50 -11.03
N GLN A 270 -2.65 -2.91 -9.84
CA GLN A 270 -1.46 -3.74 -9.70
C GLN A 270 -1.61 -5.08 -10.44
N ARG A 271 -2.76 -5.74 -10.32
CA ARG A 271 -3.05 -7.01 -11.03
C ARG A 271 -3.03 -6.86 -12.55
N LEU A 272 -3.58 -5.75 -13.07
CA LEU A 272 -3.56 -5.50 -14.52
C LEU A 272 -2.15 -5.19 -15.05
N LEU A 273 -1.27 -4.63 -14.22
CA LEU A 273 0.10 -4.29 -14.59
C LEU A 273 1.10 -5.43 -14.36
N GLU A 274 0.72 -6.45 -13.59
CA GLU A 274 1.55 -7.62 -13.27
C GLU A 274 2.11 -8.33 -14.52
N PRO A 275 1.34 -8.57 -15.60
CA PRO A 275 1.86 -9.20 -16.82
C PRO A 275 2.97 -8.41 -17.52
N TYR A 276 2.99 -7.08 -17.37
CA TYR A 276 3.99 -6.21 -18.00
C TYR A 276 5.32 -6.20 -17.24
N GLY A 277 5.36 -6.71 -16.02
CA GLY A 277 6.55 -6.72 -15.16
C GLY A 277 6.64 -5.47 -14.29
N ILE A 278 6.21 -5.58 -13.04
CA ILE A 278 6.32 -4.50 -12.06
C ILE A 278 7.76 -4.46 -11.51
N CYS A 279 8.44 -3.32 -11.64
CA CYS A 279 9.80 -3.13 -11.13
C CYS A 279 9.80 -2.79 -9.63
N GLU A 280 8.92 -1.87 -9.24
CA GLU A 280 8.97 -1.24 -7.91
C GLU A 280 7.59 -0.68 -7.55
N VAL A 281 7.17 -0.83 -6.29
CA VAL A 281 5.94 -0.27 -5.75
C VAL A 281 6.25 0.47 -4.46
N ALA A 282 5.79 1.70 -4.35
CA ALA A 282 5.84 2.47 -3.11
C ALA A 282 4.43 2.97 -2.75
N ARG A 283 4.05 2.77 -1.49
CA ARG A 283 2.71 3.04 -0.96
C ARG A 283 2.80 3.88 0.30
N THR A 284 1.88 4.81 0.48
CA THR A 284 1.86 5.73 1.64
C THR A 284 1.18 5.16 2.89
N GLY A 285 0.49 4.03 2.76
CA GLY A 285 -0.50 3.60 3.74
C GLY A 285 -1.83 4.36 3.63
N ARG A 286 -2.85 3.79 4.25
CA ARG A 286 -4.22 4.30 4.29
C ARG A 286 -4.30 5.53 5.18
N VAL A 287 -4.85 6.62 4.65
CA VAL A 287 -5.42 7.72 5.45
C VAL A 287 -6.94 7.59 5.44
N ALA A 288 -7.58 7.92 6.55
CA ALA A 288 -9.03 7.80 6.68
C ALA A 288 -9.60 8.95 7.53
N LEU A 289 -10.79 9.41 7.14
CA LEU A 289 -11.59 10.41 7.86
C LEU A 289 -13.05 9.95 7.89
N VAL A 290 -13.73 10.14 9.01
CA VAL A 290 -15.16 9.82 9.13
C VAL A 290 -15.97 10.77 8.23
N ARG A 291 -16.99 10.24 7.55
CA ARG A 291 -17.94 11.03 6.76
C ARG A 291 -19.03 11.56 7.67
N GLU A 292 -19.21 12.88 7.67
CA GLU A 292 -20.32 13.51 8.40
C GLU A 292 -21.65 13.29 7.66
N SER A 293 -21.65 12.99 6.35
CA SER A 293 -22.89 12.66 5.62
C SER A 293 -23.55 11.35 6.06
N GLY A 294 -22.82 10.49 6.78
CA GLY A 294 -23.30 9.15 7.14
C GLY A 294 -23.33 8.15 5.99
N VAL A 295 -22.91 8.54 4.77
CA VAL A 295 -23.01 7.68 3.59
C VAL A 295 -21.75 6.83 3.45
N ASP A 296 -21.88 5.51 3.55
CA ASP A 296 -20.75 4.63 3.24
C ASP A 296 -20.56 4.49 1.72
N SER A 297 -19.35 4.77 1.26
CA SER A 297 -18.95 4.53 -0.13
C SER A 297 -18.96 3.06 -0.54
N LYS A 298 -18.88 2.10 0.38
CA LYS A 298 -19.08 0.68 0.07
C LYS A 298 -20.49 0.43 -0.47
N TYR A 299 -21.52 0.95 0.21
CA TYR A 299 -22.91 0.78 -0.21
C TYR A 299 -23.22 1.48 -1.54
N LEU A 300 -22.60 2.64 -1.82
CA LEU A 300 -22.82 3.33 -3.09
C LEU A 300 -22.30 2.58 -4.33
N ARG A 301 -21.34 1.65 -4.19
CA ARG A 301 -20.79 0.89 -5.33
C ARG A 301 -21.72 -0.24 -5.80
N GLY A 302 -22.55 -0.77 -4.90
CA GLY A 302 -23.42 -1.92 -5.18
C GLY A 302 -24.76 -1.57 -5.82
N TYR A 303 -25.13 -0.28 -5.87
CA TYR A 303 -26.38 0.13 -6.50
C TYR A 303 -26.22 0.27 -8.01
N SER A 304 -26.72 -0.72 -8.75
CA SER A 304 -27.21 -0.50 -10.10
C SER A 304 -28.24 0.63 -10.03
N LEU A 305 -28.04 1.70 -10.79
CA LEU A 305 -29.09 2.72 -10.95
C LEU A 305 -30.36 2.00 -11.43
N PRO A 306 -31.54 2.27 -10.84
CA PRO A 306 -32.78 1.80 -11.43
C PRO A 306 -32.91 2.48 -12.79
N PHE A 307 -32.78 1.68 -13.86
CA PHE A 307 -33.10 2.08 -15.23
C PHE A 307 -34.63 2.15 -15.40
#